data_AF-A0A529NWL1-F1
#
_entry.id   AF-A0A529NWL1-F1
#
_cell.length_a   1.000
_cell.length_b   1.000
_cell.length_c   1.000
_cell.angle_alpha   90.00
_cell.angle_beta   90.00
_cell.angle_gamma   90.00
#
_symmetry.space_group_name_H-M   'P 1'
#
loop_
_entity.id
_entity.type
_entity.pdbx_description
1 polymer ?
#
loop_
_entity_poly.entity_id
_entity_poly.type
_entity_poly.pdbx_seq_one_letter_code
_entity_poly.pdbx_strand_id
1 'polypeptide(L)'
;MTQTAPFPKLKRGLVAILRGLKPGEAVAIGQAIFDAGIEAIEVPLNSPEPCVSIAGLVQALPKAALVGAGTVLTAADVDALHAAGGRLLVSPN
;
A
#
# COMPACT_ATOMS: atom_id res chain seq x y z
N MET A 1 23.78 11.25 -10.06
CA MET A 1 22.49 11.72 -10.61
C MET A 1 21.40 11.06 -9.78
N THR A 2 20.50 11.84 -9.18
CA THR A 2 19.37 11.29 -8.44
C THR A 2 18.31 10.87 -9.47
N GLN A 3 18.30 9.59 -9.83
CA GLN A 3 17.28 9.06 -10.71
C GLN A 3 16.06 8.70 -9.84
N THR A 4 15.01 9.50 -9.91
CA THR A 4 13.74 9.17 -9.27
C THR A 4 13.04 8.10 -10.11
N ALA A 5 12.61 7.01 -9.48
CA ALA A 5 11.81 6.00 -10.16
C ALA A 5 10.53 6.66 -10.74
N PRO A 6 10.14 6.36 -11.98
CA PRO A 6 8.93 6.93 -12.56
C PRO A 6 7.71 6.45 -11.77
N PHE A 7 6.87 7.40 -11.33
CA PHE A 7 5.61 7.05 -10.69
C PHE A 7 4.66 6.43 -11.72
N PRO A 8 4.01 5.29 -11.41
CA PRO A 8 3.14 4.63 -12.37
C PRO A 8 1.93 5.49 -12.73
N LYS A 9 1.46 5.37 -13.96
CA LYS A 9 0.24 6.05 -14.41
C LYS A 9 -0.98 5.38 -13.77
N LEU A 10 -1.69 6.11 -12.92
CA LEU A 10 -2.95 5.68 -12.31
C LEU A 10 -4.15 6.15 -13.16
N LYS A 11 -5.24 5.37 -13.15
CA LYS A 11 -6.54 5.75 -13.73
C LYS A 11 -7.14 6.97 -13.01
N ARG A 12 -6.96 7.03 -11.69
CA ARG A 12 -7.37 8.16 -10.84
C ARG A 12 -6.15 8.62 -10.04
N GLY A 13 -5.93 9.93 -9.96
CA GLY A 13 -4.90 10.54 -9.12
C GLY A 13 -5.26 10.53 -7.63
N LEU A 14 -5.69 9.38 -7.11
CA LEU A 14 -6.18 9.17 -5.74
C LEU A 14 -5.40 8.04 -5.07
N VAL A 15 -5.13 8.19 -3.78
CA VAL A 15 -4.54 7.15 -2.92
C VAL A 15 -5.52 6.86 -1.79
N ALA A 16 -5.90 5.60 -1.62
CA ALA A 16 -6.76 5.17 -0.52
C ALA A 16 -5.91 4.89 0.73
N ILE A 17 -6.20 5.59 1.83
CA ILE A 17 -5.53 5.42 3.12
C ILE A 17 -6.38 4.57 4.05
N LEU A 18 -5.96 3.33 4.30
CA LEU A 18 -6.72 2.35 5.09
C LEU A 18 -6.22 2.28 6.53
N ARG A 19 -6.29 3.41 7.25
CA ARG A 19 -5.85 3.47 8.65
C ARG A 19 -6.72 2.58 9.52
N GLY A 20 -6.09 1.71 10.31
CA GLY A 20 -6.78 0.80 11.22
C GLY A 20 -7.30 -0.47 10.56
N LEU A 21 -6.92 -0.74 9.30
CA LEU A 21 -7.29 -1.95 8.56
C LEU A 21 -6.85 -3.21 9.29
N LYS A 22 -7.76 -4.17 9.47
CA LYS A 22 -7.42 -5.49 10.02
C LYS A 22 -7.09 -6.48 8.90
N PRO A 23 -6.19 -7.46 9.13
CA PRO A 23 -5.82 -8.43 8.11
C PRO A 23 -7.00 -9.23 7.53
N GLY A 24 -7.97 -9.60 8.38
CA GLY A 24 -9.11 -10.42 7.97
C GLY A 24 -10.10 -9.74 7.00
N GLU A 25 -10.07 -8.41 6.91
CA GLU A 25 -10.93 -7.61 6.01
C GLU A 25 -10.14 -6.95 4.87
N ALA A 26 -8.80 -7.00 4.91
CA ALA A 26 -7.92 -6.29 4.00
C ALA A 26 -8.22 -6.58 2.53
N VAL A 27 -8.31 -7.87 2.16
CA VAL A 27 -8.54 -8.28 0.76
C VAL A 27 -9.90 -7.82 0.26
N ALA A 28 -10.96 -8.00 1.04
CA ALA A 28 -12.32 -7.62 0.65
C ALA A 28 -12.43 -6.11 0.41
N ILE A 29 -11.88 -5.30 1.33
CA ILE A 29 -11.87 -3.84 1.21
C ILE A 29 -10.99 -3.40 0.04
N GLY A 30 -9.80 -3.99 -0.11
CA GLY A 30 -8.88 -3.68 -1.20
C GLY A 30 -9.48 -3.94 -2.58
N GLN A 31 -10.20 -5.06 -2.73
CA GLN A 31 -10.87 -5.40 -3.99
C GLN A 31 -11.96 -4.38 -4.33
N ALA A 32 -12.80 -4.03 -3.35
CA ALA A 32 -13.86 -3.03 -3.55
C ALA A 32 -13.29 -1.66 -3.98
N ILE A 33 -12.17 -1.25 -3.40
CA ILE A 33 -11.48 0.01 -3.75
C ILE A 33 -10.90 -0.06 -5.17
N PHE A 34 -10.25 -1.17 -5.51
CA PHE A 34 -9.69 -1.38 -6.84
C PHE A 34 -10.78 -1.41 -7.92
N ASP A 35 -11.90 -2.08 -7.65
CA ASP A 35 -13.06 -2.17 -8.56
C ASP A 35 -13.75 -0.80 -8.76
N ALA A 36 -13.71 0.08 -7.75
CA ALA A 36 -14.13 1.48 -7.89
C ALA A 36 -13.14 2.33 -8.74
N GLY A 37 -12.01 1.75 -9.13
CA GLY A 37 -10.98 2.36 -9.97
C GLY A 37 -9.94 3.18 -9.21
N ILE A 38 -9.80 2.97 -7.90
CA ILE A 38 -8.72 3.56 -7.10
C ILE A 38 -7.59 2.53 -7.02
N GLU A 39 -6.50 2.80 -7.74
CA GLU A 39 -5.44 1.80 -7.94
C GLU A 39 -4.30 1.92 -6.93
N ALA A 40 -4.15 3.07 -6.27
CA ALA A 40 -3.15 3.25 -5.22
C ALA A 40 -3.77 3.10 -3.83
N ILE A 41 -3.22 2.19 -3.04
CA ILE A 41 -3.71 1.83 -1.70
C ILE A 41 -2.53 1.80 -0.75
N GLU A 42 -2.65 2.47 0.39
CA GLU A 42 -1.70 2.35 1.49
C GLU A 42 -2.35 1.87 2.78
N VAL A 43 -1.59 1.09 3.54
CA VAL A 43 -1.95 0.71 4.91
C VAL A 43 -0.96 1.39 5.86
N PRO A 44 -1.39 2.36 6.68
CA PRO A 44 -0.51 2.97 7.67
C PRO A 44 0.11 1.95 8.62
N LEU A 45 1.40 2.08 8.94
CA LEU A 45 2.13 1.16 9.83
C LEU A 45 1.66 1.18 11.29
N ASN A 46 0.83 2.15 11.67
CA ASN A 46 0.13 2.15 12.96
C ASN A 46 -1.24 1.45 12.93
N SER A 47 -1.53 0.68 11.88
CA SER A 47 -2.70 -0.23 11.80
C SER A 47 -2.39 -1.58 12.45
N PRO A 48 -3.39 -2.39 12.81
CA PRO A 48 -3.17 -3.76 13.29
C PRO A 48 -2.48 -4.64 12.22
N GLU A 49 -1.34 -5.25 12.57
CA GLU A 49 -0.58 -6.18 11.71
C GLU A 49 -0.46 -5.71 10.23
N PRO A 50 0.10 -4.51 10.00
CA PRO A 50 -0.02 -3.81 8.72
C PRO A 50 0.69 -4.56 7.58
N CYS A 51 1.82 -5.20 7.86
CA CYS A 51 2.55 -6.00 6.89
C CYS A 51 1.76 -7.23 6.42
N VAL A 52 0.94 -7.83 7.29
CA VAL A 52 0.06 -8.96 6.91
C VAL A 52 -1.03 -8.48 5.96
N SER A 53 -1.65 -7.33 6.28
CA SER A 53 -2.64 -6.69 5.40
C SER A 53 -2.06 -6.32 4.04
N ILE A 54 -0.86 -5.73 4.01
CA ILE A 54 -0.14 -5.36 2.78
C ILE A 54 0.16 -6.61 1.94
N ALA A 55 0.72 -7.66 2.55
CA ALA A 55 1.03 -8.89 1.83
C ALA A 55 -0.23 -9.54 1.24
N GLY A 56 -1.34 -9.56 1.99
CA GLY A 56 -2.63 -10.06 1.50
C GLY A 56 -3.16 -9.25 0.31
N LEU A 57 -3.08 -7.92 0.39
CA LEU A 57 -3.47 -7.02 -0.71
C LEU A 57 -2.59 -7.22 -1.95
N VAL A 58 -1.27 -7.33 -1.78
CA VAL A 58 -0.32 -7.55 -2.88
C VAL A 58 -0.58 -8.88 -3.59
N GLN A 59 -0.93 -9.93 -2.84
CA GLN A 59 -1.24 -11.25 -3.41
C GLN A 59 -2.60 -11.29 -4.12
N ALA A 60 -3.60 -10.60 -3.58
CA ALA A 60 -4.97 -10.68 -4.08
C ALA A 60 -5.24 -9.72 -5.25
N LEU A 61 -4.63 -8.54 -5.26
CA LEU A 61 -4.94 -7.50 -6.24
C LEU A 61 -4.13 -7.64 -7.54
N PRO A 62 -4.65 -7.16 -8.69
CA PRO A 62 -3.91 -7.17 -9.93
C PRO A 62 -2.59 -6.39 -9.84
N LYS A 63 -1.61 -6.72 -10.70
CA LYS A 63 -0.31 -6.01 -10.76
C LYS A 63 -0.42 -4.49 -10.97
N ALA A 64 -1.54 -4.03 -11.54
CA ALA A 64 -1.86 -2.62 -11.71
C ALA A 64 -2.15 -1.89 -10.38
N ALA A 65 -2.56 -2.61 -9.33
CA ALA A 65 -2.76 -2.05 -8.00
C ALA A 65 -1.39 -1.69 -7.37
N LEU A 66 -1.21 -0.42 -7.07
CA LEU A 66 -0.06 0.10 -6.35
C LEU A 66 -0.34 0.04 -4.84
N VAL A 67 0.05 -1.07 -4.22
CA VAL A 67 -0.13 -1.31 -2.78
C VAL A 67 1.13 -0.89 -2.01
N GLY A 68 0.95 -0.28 -0.84
CA GLY A 68 2.04 0.25 -0.04
C GLY A 68 1.75 0.45 1.43
N ALA A 69 2.67 1.14 2.11
CA ALA A 69 2.50 1.57 3.50
C ALA A 69 2.58 3.09 3.64
N GLY A 70 1.80 3.58 4.61
CA GLY A 70 1.88 4.94 5.12
C GLY A 70 2.47 5.01 6.51
N THR A 71 2.77 6.22 6.98
CA THR A 71 3.38 6.40 8.32
C THR A 71 4.72 5.66 8.43
N VAL A 72 5.49 5.63 7.34
CA VAL A 72 6.83 5.05 7.32
C VAL A 72 7.82 6.05 7.91
N LEU A 73 8.52 5.67 8.98
CA LEU A 73 9.37 6.58 9.75
C LEU A 73 10.83 6.17 9.80
N THR A 74 11.14 4.89 9.57
CA THR A 74 12.49 4.34 9.70
C THR A 74 12.90 3.55 8.46
N ALA A 75 14.21 3.32 8.28
CA ALA A 75 14.68 2.43 7.22
C ALA A 75 14.18 0.99 7.39
N ALA A 76 14.07 0.52 8.64
CA ALA A 76 13.55 -0.82 8.93
C ALA A 76 12.08 -0.99 8.48
N ASP A 77 11.29 0.08 8.55
CA ASP A 77 9.92 0.08 8.00
C ASP A 77 9.91 -0.10 6.47
N VAL A 78 10.91 0.46 5.77
CA VAL A 78 11.09 0.28 4.32
C VAL A 78 11.40 -1.18 4.01
N ASP A 79 12.31 -1.79 4.78
CA ASP A 79 12.69 -3.20 4.61
C ASP A 79 11.49 -4.13 4.87
N ALA A 80 10.71 -3.85 5.92
CA ALA A 80 9.49 -4.61 6.23
C ALA A 80 8.42 -4.46 5.14
N LEU A 81 8.20 -3.24 4.64
CA LEU A 81 7.32 -2.97 3.51
C LEU A 81 7.75 -3.75 2.26
N HIS A 82 9.05 -3.72 1.95
CA HIS A 82 9.60 -4.42 0.80
C HIS A 82 9.43 -5.94 0.92
N ALA A 83 9.68 -6.51 2.10
CA ALA A 83 9.48 -7.92 2.39
C ALA A 83 8.00 -8.34 2.24
N ALA A 84 7.05 -7.45 2.57
CA ALA A 84 5.62 -7.65 2.34
C ALA A 84 5.20 -7.48 0.86
N GLY A 85 6.11 -7.09 -0.03
CA GLY A 85 5.86 -6.88 -1.45
C GLY A 85 5.23 -5.52 -1.79
N GLY A 86 5.19 -4.59 -0.84
CA GLY A 86 4.68 -3.24 -1.07
C GLY A 86 5.62 -2.42 -1.97
N ARG A 87 5.02 -1.51 -2.74
CA ARG A 87 5.68 -0.73 -3.80
C ARG A 87 5.41 0.78 -3.72
N LEU A 88 4.64 1.19 -2.72
CA LEU A 88 4.35 2.59 -2.41
C LEU A 88 4.69 2.85 -0.94
N LEU A 89 5.31 4.00 -0.69
CA LEU A 89 5.68 4.45 0.64
C LEU A 89 5.26 5.89 0.81
N VAL A 90 4.62 6.19 1.93
CA VAL A 90 4.31 7.56 2.35
C VAL A 90 4.88 7.80 3.74
N SER A 91 5.75 8.81 3.84
CA SER A 91 6.23 9.33 5.11
C SER A 91 5.45 10.60 5.47
N PRO A 92 5.04 10.78 6.74
CA PRO A 92 4.37 11.99 7.19
C PRO A 92 5.33 13.18 7.33
N ASN A 93 6.65 12.96 7.27
CA ASN A 93 7.70 13.98 7.34
C ASN A 93 8.76 13.77 6.27
#